data_AF-A0A3C1QF28-F1
#
_entry.id   AF-A0A3C1QF28-F1
#
_cell.length_a   1.000
_cell.length_b   1.000
_cell.length_c   1.000
_cell.angle_alpha   90.00
_cell.angle_beta   90.00
_cell.angle_gamma   90.00
#
_symmetry.space_group_name_H-M   'P 1'
#
loop_
_entity.id
_entity.type
_entity.pdbx_description
1 polymer ?
#
loop_
_entity_poly.entity_id
_entity_poly.type
_entity_poly.pdbx_seq_one_letter_code
_entity_poly.pdbx_strand_id
1 'polypeptide(L)'
;MAGVGAGDADWFGLIVRWIHFLAGITWIGLLYFFNLINAGFLKSLDGPTKNIVIPKLMPAALNWFRHGATVTVLAGIVLYGYLYSKGGTGALALGIGGLLGIIMMGNVHGIIWPNQKKVIAAVAAAAQGTPAPPEMAQWGKTALIASRINFLLSIPMLFFMGAGSHLK
;
A
#
# COMPACT_ATOMS: atom_id res chain seq x y z
N MET A 1 -14.05 -36.35 -0.54
CA MET A 1 -13.77 -35.52 0.66
C MET A 1 -15.09 -34.89 1.06
N ALA A 2 -15.64 -35.24 2.22
CA ALA A 2 -16.84 -34.56 2.72
C ALA A 2 -16.46 -33.09 3.00
N GLY A 3 -17.19 -32.14 2.43
CA GLY A 3 -16.95 -30.71 2.67
C GLY A 3 -17.17 -30.39 4.15
N VAL A 4 -16.41 -29.43 4.67
CA VAL A 4 -16.64 -28.87 6.01
C VAL A 4 -18.02 -28.19 6.00
N GLY A 5 -18.92 -28.60 6.90
CA GLY A 5 -20.23 -27.97 7.02
C GLY A 5 -20.07 -26.49 7.40
N ALA A 6 -21.00 -25.63 6.98
CA ALA A 6 -20.92 -24.20 7.30
C ALA A 6 -20.86 -23.92 8.81
N GLY A 7 -21.36 -24.81 9.67
CA GLY A 7 -21.25 -24.69 11.13
C GLY A 7 -19.86 -24.97 11.69
N ASP A 8 -19.02 -25.70 10.96
CA ASP A 8 -17.69 -26.17 11.41
C ASP A 8 -16.54 -25.35 10.81
N ALA A 9 -16.87 -24.37 9.96
CA ALA A 9 -15.88 -23.53 9.31
C ALA A 9 -15.24 -22.53 10.29
N ASP A 10 -13.94 -22.32 10.15
CA ASP A 10 -13.20 -21.27 10.85
C ASP A 10 -13.54 -19.88 10.27
N TRP A 11 -14.76 -19.41 10.58
CA TRP A 11 -15.28 -18.14 10.08
C TRP A 11 -14.44 -16.95 10.46
N PHE A 12 -13.89 -16.94 11.68
CA PHE A 12 -13.02 -15.86 12.13
C PHE A 12 -11.75 -15.78 11.27
N GLY A 13 -11.01 -16.88 11.14
CA GLY A 13 -9.81 -16.92 10.32
C GLY A 13 -10.10 -16.59 8.85
N LEU A 14 -11.24 -17.05 8.33
CA LEU A 14 -11.69 -16.76 6.97
C LEU A 14 -11.97 -15.26 6.77
N ILE A 15 -12.77 -14.64 7.63
CA ILE A 15 -13.13 -13.21 7.54
C ILE A 15 -11.88 -12.34 7.62
N VAL A 16 -10.99 -12.59 8.58
CA VAL A 16 -9.75 -11.81 8.73
C VAL A 16 -8.87 -11.95 7.50
N ARG A 17 -8.77 -13.16 6.93
CA ARG A 17 -8.03 -13.39 5.67
C ARG A 17 -8.63 -12.62 4.49
N TRP A 18 -9.96 -12.58 4.39
CA TRP A 18 -10.64 -11.80 3.35
C TRP A 18 -10.41 -10.30 3.48
N ILE A 19 -10.46 -9.76 4.71
CA ILE A 19 -10.13 -8.36 4.98
C ILE A 19 -8.69 -8.07 4.56
N HIS A 20 -7.73 -8.91 4.99
CA HIS A 20 -6.33 -8.78 4.62
C HIS A 20 -6.14 -8.79 3.10
N PHE A 21 -6.81 -9.71 2.40
CA PHE A 21 -6.70 -9.87 0.96
C PHE A 21 -7.24 -8.65 0.18
N LEU A 22 -8.46 -8.20 0.50
CA LEU A 22 -9.09 -7.05 -0.17
C LEU A 22 -8.31 -5.74 0.09
N ALA A 23 -7.87 -5.53 1.32
CA ALA A 23 -7.02 -4.40 1.67
C ALA A 23 -5.67 -4.48 0.95
N GLY A 24 -5.09 -5.68 0.86
CA GLY A 24 -3.82 -5.95 0.19
C GLY A 24 -3.88 -5.64 -1.31
N ILE A 25 -4.94 -6.07 -1.99
CA ILE A 25 -5.17 -5.73 -3.41
C ILE A 25 -5.30 -4.22 -3.58
N THR A 26 -6.05 -3.55 -2.71
CA THR A 26 -6.21 -2.09 -2.77
C THR A 26 -4.86 -1.39 -2.60
N TRP A 27 -4.06 -1.80 -1.61
CA TRP A 27 -2.77 -1.22 -1.32
C TRP A 27 -1.75 -1.45 -2.45
N ILE A 28 -1.50 -2.72 -2.79
CA ILE A 28 -0.48 -3.11 -3.77
C ILE A 28 -0.92 -2.73 -5.19
N GLY A 29 -2.21 -2.82 -5.51
CA GLY A 29 -2.76 -2.32 -6.78
C GLY A 29 -2.49 -0.83 -6.99
N LEU A 30 -2.75 -0.01 -5.97
CA LEU A 30 -2.44 1.43 -6.02
C LEU A 30 -0.93 1.70 -6.08
N LEU A 31 -0.11 0.90 -5.38
CA LEU A 31 1.36 1.00 -5.48
C LEU A 31 1.84 0.81 -6.92
N TYR A 32 1.32 -0.22 -7.61
CA TYR A 32 1.65 -0.52 -9.00
C TYR A 32 1.13 0.57 -9.93
N PHE A 33 -0.12 1.01 -9.74
CA PHE A 33 -0.68 2.14 -10.48
C PHE A 33 0.20 3.40 -10.36
N PHE A 34 0.65 3.75 -9.15
CA PHE A 34 1.50 4.94 -8.96
C PHE A 34 2.83 4.86 -9.69
N ASN A 35 3.47 3.69 -9.69
CA ASN A 35 4.80 3.50 -10.24
C ASN A 35 4.81 3.25 -11.75
N LEU A 36 3.85 2.48 -12.26
CA LEU A 36 3.82 2.03 -13.66
C LEU A 36 3.02 2.96 -14.57
N ILE A 37 2.00 3.62 -14.03
CA ILE A 37 1.04 4.40 -14.84
C ILE A 37 1.09 5.87 -14.46
N ASN A 38 0.74 6.20 -13.21
CA ASN A 38 0.48 7.57 -12.79
C ASN A 38 1.69 8.49 -12.97
N ALA A 39 2.90 8.04 -12.62
CA ALA A 39 4.11 8.86 -12.76
C ALA A 39 4.42 9.21 -14.22
N GLY A 40 4.14 8.32 -15.16
CA GLY A 40 4.29 8.58 -16.60
C GLY A 40 3.17 9.49 -17.11
N PHE A 41 1.93 9.18 -16.76
CA PHE A 41 0.76 9.99 -17.11
C PHE A 41 0.87 11.44 -16.64
N LEU A 42 1.24 11.69 -15.38
CA LEU A 42 1.41 13.05 -14.88
C LEU A 42 2.53 13.81 -15.60
N LYS A 43 3.56 13.14 -16.12
CA LYS A 43 4.61 13.81 -16.89
C LYS A 43 4.13 14.27 -18.26
N SER A 44 3.18 13.57 -18.88
CA SER A 44 2.65 13.92 -20.21
C SER A 44 1.65 15.08 -20.17
N LEU A 45 1.20 15.50 -18.98
CA LEU A 45 0.27 16.63 -18.83
C LEU A 45 1.00 17.98 -18.82
N ASP A 46 0.37 18.99 -19.43
CA ASP A 46 0.74 20.39 -19.30
C ASP A 46 0.41 20.95 -17.90
N GLY A 47 0.92 22.15 -17.59
CA GLY A 47 0.74 22.79 -16.29
C GLY A 47 -0.73 23.01 -15.89
N PRO A 48 -1.52 23.71 -16.73
CA PRO A 48 -2.96 23.89 -16.50
C PRO A 48 -3.71 22.59 -16.21
N THR A 49 -3.49 21.53 -16.99
CA THR A 49 -4.16 20.23 -16.77
C THR A 49 -3.75 19.58 -15.45
N LYS A 50 -2.47 19.67 -15.05
CA LYS A 50 -1.99 19.17 -13.74
C LYS A 50 -2.72 19.80 -12.56
N ASN A 51 -3.04 21.10 -12.66
CA ASN A 51 -3.76 21.82 -11.60
C ASN A 51 -5.20 21.33 -11.40
N ILE A 52 -5.76 20.62 -12.39
CA ILE A 52 -7.09 20.01 -12.30
C ILE A 52 -7.00 18.56 -11.82
N VAL A 53 -6.08 17.79 -12.40
CA VAL A 53 -5.97 16.34 -12.17
C VAL A 53 -5.37 16.04 -10.79
N ILE A 54 -4.26 16.67 -10.43
CA ILE A 54 -3.51 16.33 -9.21
C ILE A 54 -4.36 16.53 -7.95
N PRO A 55 -5.05 17.68 -7.75
CA PRO A 55 -5.85 17.90 -6.54
C PRO A 55 -7.06 16.98 -6.39
N LYS A 56 -7.56 16.41 -7.49
CA LYS A 56 -8.71 15.49 -7.46
C LYS A 56 -8.28 14.03 -7.30
N LEU A 57 -7.30 13.61 -8.10
CA LEU A 57 -6.85 12.22 -8.15
C LEU A 57 -5.97 11.86 -6.94
N MET A 58 -4.97 12.69 -6.63
CA MET A 58 -3.93 12.29 -5.68
C MET A 58 -4.43 12.14 -4.25
N PRO A 59 -5.25 13.06 -3.68
CA PRO A 59 -5.75 12.89 -2.33
C PRO A 59 -6.62 11.63 -2.18
N ALA A 60 -7.50 11.37 -3.15
CA ALA A 60 -8.37 10.19 -3.13
C ALA A 60 -7.54 8.90 -3.20
N ALA A 61 -6.64 8.79 -4.17
CA ALA A 61 -5.81 7.61 -4.36
C ALA A 61 -4.85 7.37 -3.17
N LEU A 62 -4.22 8.42 -2.63
CA LEU A 62 -3.31 8.30 -1.49
C LEU A 62 -4.04 7.97 -0.19
N ASN A 63 -5.29 8.41 -0.02
CA ASN A 63 -6.11 8.05 1.14
C ASN A 63 -6.42 6.54 1.15
N TRP A 64 -6.86 6.00 0.01
CA TRP A 64 -7.06 4.56 -0.13
C TRP A 64 -5.75 3.77 0.03
N PHE A 65 -4.67 4.27 -0.55
CA PHE A 65 -3.35 3.64 -0.44
C PHE A 65 -2.86 3.54 1.01
N ARG A 66 -2.93 4.62 1.79
CA ARG A 66 -2.43 4.63 3.18
C ARG A 66 -3.29 3.76 4.10
N HIS A 67 -4.62 3.81 3.96
CA HIS A 67 -5.51 3.04 4.80
C HIS A 67 -5.53 1.56 4.40
N GLY A 68 -5.46 1.28 3.09
CA GLY A 68 -5.24 -0.08 2.58
C GLY A 68 -3.98 -0.70 3.18
N ALA A 69 -2.87 0.04 3.22
CA ALA A 69 -1.63 -0.42 3.85
C ALA A 69 -1.82 -0.78 5.33
N THR A 70 -2.41 0.13 6.10
CA THR A 70 -2.67 -0.08 7.54
C THR A 70 -3.58 -1.28 7.79
N VAL A 71 -4.70 -1.37 7.08
CA VAL A 71 -5.66 -2.47 7.26
C VAL A 71 -5.04 -3.80 6.88
N THR A 72 -4.27 -3.85 5.78
CA THR A 72 -3.56 -5.07 5.35
C THR A 72 -2.62 -5.56 6.45
N VAL A 73 -1.73 -4.70 6.93
CA VAL A 73 -0.73 -5.11 7.93
C VAL A 73 -1.38 -5.51 9.25
N LEU A 74 -2.35 -4.74 9.75
CA LEU A 74 -3.03 -5.08 11.00
C LEU A 74 -3.81 -6.40 10.90
N ALA A 75 -4.56 -6.60 9.82
CA ALA A 75 -5.26 -7.87 9.58
C ALA A 75 -4.26 -9.04 9.43
N GLY A 76 -3.10 -8.80 8.83
CA GLY A 76 -2.03 -9.80 8.69
C GLY A 76 -1.43 -10.20 10.03
N ILE A 77 -1.18 -9.24 10.93
CA ILE A 77 -0.68 -9.49 12.29
C ILE A 77 -1.70 -10.30 13.09
N VAL A 78 -2.98 -9.91 13.03
CA VAL A 78 -4.07 -10.64 13.70
C VAL A 78 -4.17 -12.07 13.16
N LEU A 79 -4.14 -12.25 11.84
CA LEU A 79 -4.20 -13.57 11.21
C LEU A 79 -3.00 -14.43 11.60
N TYR A 80 -1.79 -13.87 11.60
CA TYR A 80 -0.58 -14.58 11.99
C TYR A 80 -0.65 -15.05 13.44
N GLY A 81 -1.04 -14.18 14.38
CA GLY A 81 -1.20 -14.53 15.79
C GLY A 81 -2.30 -15.57 16.03
N TYR A 82 -3.41 -15.47 15.29
CA TYR A 82 -4.50 -16.45 15.35
C TYR A 82 -4.08 -17.84 14.85
N LEU A 83 -3.34 -17.92 13.74
CA LEU A 83 -2.84 -19.19 13.22
C LEU A 83 -1.79 -19.80 14.16
N TYR A 84 -0.93 -18.97 14.75
CA TYR A 84 0.07 -19.41 15.72
C TYR A 84 -0.59 -20.00 16.99
N SER A 85 -1.64 -19.37 17.51
CA SER A 85 -2.37 -19.88 18.69
C SER A 85 -3.09 -21.21 18.45
N LYS A 86 -3.36 -21.55 17.18
CA LYS A 86 -3.91 -22.85 16.74
C LYS A 86 -2.84 -23.91 16.46
N GLY A 87 -1.58 -23.65 16.80
CA GLY A 87 -0.45 -24.58 16.57
C GLY A 87 0.18 -24.47 15.18
N GLY A 88 -0.14 -23.43 14.41
CA GLY A 88 0.53 -23.13 13.15
C GLY A 88 2.00 -22.73 13.37
N THR A 89 2.89 -23.23 12.53
CA THR A 89 4.35 -23.11 12.73
C THR A 89 4.93 -21.73 12.38
N GLY A 90 4.12 -20.80 11.87
CA GLY A 90 4.61 -19.47 11.47
C GLY A 90 5.75 -19.58 10.46
N ALA A 91 5.48 -20.21 9.30
CA ALA A 91 6.48 -20.49 8.28
C ALA A 91 7.42 -19.29 8.06
N LEU A 92 8.74 -19.53 8.07
CA LEU A 92 9.76 -18.48 7.96
C LEU A 92 9.50 -17.54 6.76
N ALA A 93 9.00 -18.10 5.66
CA ALA A 93 8.54 -17.36 4.48
C ALA A 93 7.43 -16.33 4.81
N LEU A 94 6.40 -16.71 5.57
CA LEU A 94 5.35 -15.77 6.01
C LEU A 94 5.91 -14.67 6.91
N GLY A 95 6.89 -14.99 7.77
CA GLY A 95 7.57 -14.01 8.61
C GLY A 95 8.35 -12.97 7.79
N ILE A 96 9.09 -13.41 6.77
CA ILE A 96 9.84 -12.51 5.87
C ILE A 96 8.88 -11.62 5.08
N GLY A 97 7.84 -12.21 4.48
CA GLY A 97 6.81 -11.44 3.75
C GLY A 97 6.14 -10.40 4.66
N GLY A 98 5.69 -10.82 5.85
CA GLY A 98 5.05 -9.94 6.83
C GLY A 98 5.95 -8.76 7.25
N LEU A 99 7.23 -9.02 7.53
CA LEU A 99 8.20 -7.99 7.91
C LEU A 99 8.39 -6.96 6.78
N LEU A 100 8.55 -7.42 5.54
CA LEU A 100 8.66 -6.52 4.38
C LEU A 100 7.40 -5.65 4.24
N GLY A 101 6.21 -6.23 4.46
CA GLY A 101 4.95 -5.48 4.51
C GLY A 101 4.96 -4.40 5.59
N ILE A 102 5.42 -4.70 6.81
CA ILE A 102 5.51 -3.71 7.90
C ILE A 102 6.47 -2.56 7.54
N ILE A 103 7.65 -2.87 7.00
CA ILE A 103 8.63 -1.87 6.55
C ILE A 103 8.00 -0.96 5.48
N MET A 104 7.36 -1.57 4.48
CA MET A 104 6.70 -0.84 3.41
C MET A 104 5.59 0.07 3.93
N MET A 105 4.75 -0.39 4.86
CA MET A 105 3.73 0.45 5.51
C MET A 105 4.37 1.61 6.29
N GLY A 106 5.51 1.36 6.96
CA GLY A 106 6.33 2.40 7.58
C GLY A 106 6.74 3.48 6.58
N ASN A 107 7.22 3.10 5.39
CA ASN A 107 7.53 4.05 4.31
C ASN A 107 6.30 4.84 3.84
N VAL A 108 5.13 4.20 3.76
CA VAL A 108 3.87 4.87 3.37
C VAL A 108 3.55 6.02 4.32
N HIS A 109 3.54 5.76 5.62
CA HIS A 109 3.15 6.75 6.63
C HIS A 109 4.27 7.73 6.98
N GLY A 110 5.52 7.27 6.99
CA GLY A 110 6.68 8.07 7.42
C GLY A 110 7.29 8.94 6.32
N ILE A 111 7.25 8.50 5.05
CA ILE A 111 7.95 9.20 3.96
C ILE A 111 7.00 9.63 2.85
N ILE A 112 6.19 8.71 2.32
CA ILE A 112 5.34 8.98 1.15
C ILE A 112 4.26 10.00 1.53
N TRP A 113 3.47 9.72 2.57
CA TRP A 113 2.32 10.55 2.94
C TRP A 113 2.70 11.99 3.36
N PRO A 114 3.71 12.22 4.22
CA PRO A 114 4.09 13.57 4.62
C PRO A 114 4.56 14.43 3.45
N ASN A 115 5.35 13.88 2.53
CA ASN A 115 5.80 14.60 1.35
C ASN A 115 4.65 14.86 0.37
N GLN A 116 3.76 13.88 0.15
CA GLN A 116 2.59 14.07 -0.71
C GLN A 116 1.62 15.11 -0.17
N LYS A 117 1.40 15.19 1.16
CA LYS A 117 0.62 16.28 1.77
C LYS A 117 1.18 17.66 1.40
N LYS A 118 2.50 17.85 1.47
CA LYS A 118 3.14 19.12 1.11
C LYS A 118 2.96 19.45 -0.37
N VAL A 119 3.13 18.46 -1.26
CA VAL A 119 2.90 18.64 -2.71
C VAL A 119 1.44 18.99 -3.00
N ILE A 120 0.47 18.27 -2.41
CA ILE A 120 -0.96 18.55 -2.59
C ILE A 120 -1.30 19.96 -2.12
N ALA A 121 -0.82 20.38 -0.95
CA ALA A 121 -1.03 21.72 -0.43
C ALA A 121 -0.42 22.80 -1.35
N ALA A 122 0.80 22.59 -1.84
CA ALA A 122 1.46 23.50 -2.77
C ALA A 122 0.70 23.64 -4.09
N VAL A 123 0.24 22.53 -4.68
CA VAL A 123 -0.55 22.55 -5.92
C VAL A 123 -1.91 23.22 -5.70
N ALA A 124 -2.56 22.99 -4.57
CA ALA A 124 -3.83 23.64 -4.24
C ALA A 124 -3.66 25.16 -4.08
N ALA A 125 -2.57 25.62 -3.43
CA ALA A 125 -2.26 27.04 -3.32
C ALA A 125 -1.91 27.67 -4.68
N ALA A 126 -1.19 26.94 -5.53
CA ALA A 126 -0.88 27.38 -6.90
C ALA A 126 -2.11 27.53 -7.79
N ALA A 127 -3.11 26.66 -7.62
CA ALA A 127 -4.40 26.82 -8.29
C ALA A 127 -5.15 28.10 -7.87
N GLN A 128 -4.81 28.68 -6.72
CA GLN A 128 -5.37 29.94 -6.20
C GLN A 128 -4.47 31.16 -6.48
N GLY A 129 -3.42 31.00 -7.28
CA GLY A 129 -2.52 32.10 -7.67
C GLY A 129 -1.30 32.30 -6.76
N THR A 130 -1.08 31.44 -5.75
CA THR A 130 0.14 31.48 -4.94
C THR A 130 1.28 30.74 -5.65
N PRO A 131 2.44 31.34 -5.91
CA PRO A 131 3.54 30.64 -6.58
C PRO A 131 3.94 29.35 -5.86
N ALA A 132 4.14 28.27 -6.62
CA ALA A 132 4.57 27.00 -6.04
C ALA A 132 5.97 27.13 -5.42
N PRO A 133 6.20 26.63 -4.19
CA PRO A 133 7.50 26.71 -3.55
C PRO A 133 8.55 25.91 -4.33
N PRO A 134 9.81 26.41 -4.43
CA PRO A 134 10.90 25.71 -5.14
C PRO A 134 11.12 24.27 -4.64
N GLU A 135 10.89 24.03 -3.34
CA GLU A 135 11.06 22.74 -2.68
C GLU A 135 10.01 21.70 -3.08
N MET A 136 8.90 22.10 -3.72
CA MET A 136 7.82 21.20 -4.14
C MET A 136 8.35 20.04 -4.99
N ALA A 137 9.29 20.33 -5.90
CA ALA A 137 9.91 19.33 -6.75
C ALA A 137 10.67 18.27 -5.93
N GLN A 138 11.36 18.68 -4.87
CA GLN A 138 12.10 17.78 -4.01
C GLN A 138 11.17 16.87 -3.21
N TRP A 139 10.07 17.40 -2.66
CA TRP A 139 9.08 16.57 -1.94
C TRP A 139 8.47 15.49 -2.85
N GLY A 140 8.09 15.87 -4.07
CA GLY A 140 7.57 14.92 -5.06
C GLY A 140 8.59 13.84 -5.43
N LYS A 141 9.86 14.21 -5.63
CA LYS A 141 10.95 13.26 -5.90
C LYS A 141 11.16 12.28 -4.74
N THR A 142 11.22 12.77 -3.50
CA THR A 142 11.38 11.94 -2.30
C THR A 142 10.23 10.95 -2.16
N ALA A 143 8.98 11.40 -2.32
CA ALA A 143 7.82 10.53 -2.28
C ALA A 143 7.86 9.44 -3.37
N LEU A 144 8.28 9.80 -4.59
CA LEU A 144 8.38 8.84 -5.69
C LEU A 144 9.49 7.81 -5.46
N ILE A 145 10.65 8.21 -4.95
CA ILE A 145 11.75 7.27 -4.64
C ILE A 145 11.29 6.28 -3.56
N ALA A 146 10.67 6.76 -2.48
CA ALA A 146 10.12 5.88 -1.46
C ALA A 146 9.05 4.93 -2.01
N SER A 147 8.19 5.40 -2.91
CA SER A 147 7.20 4.57 -3.61
C SER A 147 7.85 3.49 -4.47
N ARG A 148 8.95 3.81 -5.17
CA ARG A 148 9.71 2.85 -5.98
C ARG A 148 10.41 1.80 -5.14
N ILE A 149 10.96 2.19 -3.99
CA ILE A 149 11.51 1.25 -3.02
C ILE A 149 10.41 0.28 -2.56
N ASN A 150 9.24 0.80 -2.17
CA ASN A 150 8.10 -0.06 -1.84
C ASN A 150 7.69 -0.98 -2.99
N PHE A 151 7.66 -0.48 -4.23
CA PHE A 151 7.35 -1.29 -5.41
C PHE A 151 8.35 -2.44 -5.58
N LEU A 152 9.65 -2.19 -5.44
CA LEU A 152 10.67 -3.23 -5.53
C LEU A 152 10.55 -4.23 -4.37
N LEU A 153 10.33 -3.75 -3.13
CA LEU A 153 10.14 -4.61 -1.96
C LEU A 153 8.85 -5.44 -2.02
N SER A 154 7.82 -4.97 -2.73
CA SER A 154 6.57 -5.71 -2.87
C SER A 154 6.76 -7.03 -3.63
N ILE A 155 7.75 -7.13 -4.51
CA ILE A 155 8.00 -8.34 -5.30
C ILE A 155 8.44 -9.52 -4.40
N PRO A 156 9.55 -9.44 -3.64
CA PRO A 156 9.92 -10.51 -2.72
C PRO A 156 8.88 -10.68 -1.60
N MET A 157 8.24 -9.61 -1.14
CA MET A 157 7.16 -9.70 -0.15
C MET A 157 6.01 -10.60 -0.63
N LEU A 158 5.48 -10.34 -1.83
CA LEU A 158 4.39 -11.13 -2.42
C LEU A 158 4.85 -12.57 -2.71
N PHE A 159 6.08 -12.74 -3.19
CA PHE A 159 6.66 -14.07 -3.41
C PHE A 159 6.64 -14.89 -2.12
N PHE A 160 7.17 -14.35 -1.01
CA PHE A 160 7.24 -15.07 0.26
C PHE A 160 5.85 -15.29 0.89
N MET A 161 4.91 -14.35 0.72
CA MET A 161 3.53 -14.53 1.18
C MET A 161 2.77 -15.60 0.37
N GLY A 162 2.95 -15.64 -0.95
CA GLY A 162 2.32 -16.65 -1.82
C GLY A 162 2.96 -18.03 -1.67
N ALA A 163 4.30 -18.07 -1.64
CA ALA A 163 5.08 -19.30 -1.50
C ALA A 163 4.95 -19.93 -0.10
N GLY A 164 4.57 -19.17 0.93
CA GLY A 164 4.43 -19.68 2.30
C GLY A 164 3.46 -20.86 2.45
N SER A 165 2.50 -21.04 1.54
CA SER A 165 1.61 -22.21 1.53
C SER A 165 2.23 -23.46 0.87
N HIS A 166 3.32 -23.28 0.11
CA HIS A 166 4.02 -24.31 -0.64
C HIS A 166 5.36 -24.71 -0.01
N LEU A 167 5.91 -23.85 0.85
CA LEU A 167 7.14 -24.07 1.60
C LEU A 167 6.77 -24.48 3.04
N LYS A 168 6.70 -25.79 3.29
CA LYS A 168 6.49 -26.38 4.62
C LYS A 168 7.79 -26.51 5.39
#